data_AF-A0A0Q9I3I9-F1
#
_entry.id   AF-A0A0Q9I3I9-F1
#
_cell.length_a   1.000
_cell.length_b   1.000
_cell.length_c   1.000
_cell.angle_alpha   90.00
_cell.angle_beta   90.00
_cell.angle_gamma   90.00
#
_symmetry.space_group_name_H-M   'P 1'
#
loop_
_entity.id
_entity.type
_entity.pdbx_description
1 polymer ?
#
loop_
_entity_poly.entity_id
_entity_poly.type
_entity_poly.pdbx_seq_one_letter_code
_entity_poly.pdbx_strand_id
1 'polypeptide(L)'
;MTSKSIDFWYYTSSTYTYLSAMRIGDIAEQAGLVVRWRPFHLNTLLQENGVKPFPPGRAKTTYMWRDLERRAQMHGIGFPKEPPPYPCDPDILNFRVALVAHEEGWAKEHALASYDWWFRRHRPPGLDDNRVPFLVSLGKDPDRTIARAHSPDIDAQVRASADEARTLGLFGSPHFVVDGEVFWGDDRLEDAVSWAKLGRVERTN
;
A
#
# COMPACT_ATOMS: atom_id res chain seq x y z
N MET A 1 -18.61 16.39 16.45
CA MET A 1 -18.67 15.99 15.02
C MET A 1 -17.85 14.73 14.90
N THR A 2 -18.41 13.64 14.36
CA THR A 2 -17.62 12.44 14.03
C THR A 2 -16.65 12.82 12.92
N SER A 3 -15.33 12.63 13.14
CA SER A 3 -14.36 12.84 12.05
C SER A 3 -14.67 11.85 10.93
N LYS A 4 -14.76 12.34 9.69
CA LYS A 4 -14.95 11.50 8.51
C LYS A 4 -13.68 10.68 8.26
N SER A 5 -13.82 9.48 7.73
CA SER A 5 -12.69 8.57 7.51
C SER A 5 -12.56 8.16 6.04
N ILE A 6 -11.34 7.86 5.64
CA ILE A 6 -10.99 7.25 4.36
C ILE A 6 -10.33 5.90 4.62
N ASP A 7 -10.85 4.84 4.01
CA ASP A 7 -10.19 3.54 4.02
C ASP A 7 -9.13 3.51 2.91
N PHE A 8 -7.87 3.43 3.31
CA PHE A 8 -6.75 3.28 2.40
C PHE A 8 -6.40 1.80 2.24
N TRP A 9 -6.87 1.22 1.15
CA TRP A 9 -6.64 -0.17 0.80
C TRP A 9 -5.35 -0.31 0.00
N TYR A 10 -4.41 -1.09 0.52
CA TYR A 10 -3.08 -1.17 -0.06
C TYR A 10 -2.48 -2.58 -0.06
N TYR A 11 -1.60 -2.83 -1.03
CA TYR A 11 -0.75 -4.02 -1.10
C TYR A 11 0.71 -3.61 -1.13
N THR A 12 1.51 -4.16 -0.21
CA THR A 12 2.89 -3.74 0.07
C THR A 12 3.83 -3.81 -1.15
N SER A 13 3.56 -4.68 -2.12
CA SER A 13 4.34 -4.81 -3.36
C SER A 13 3.72 -4.07 -4.56
N SER A 14 2.75 -3.20 -4.35
CA SER A 14 2.24 -2.29 -5.40
C SER A 14 3.11 -1.03 -5.49
N THR A 15 3.58 -0.73 -6.70
CA THR A 15 4.49 0.39 -6.96
C THR A 15 3.81 1.75 -6.83
N TYR A 16 2.64 1.96 -7.44
CA TYR A 16 1.90 3.23 -7.34
C TYR A 16 1.41 3.54 -5.92
N THR A 17 1.23 2.51 -5.10
CA THR A 17 0.87 2.67 -3.69
C THR A 17 1.95 3.41 -2.90
N TYR A 18 3.22 3.37 -3.33
CA TYR A 18 4.30 4.20 -2.78
C TYR A 18 3.91 5.68 -2.73
N LEU A 19 3.45 6.21 -3.87
CA LEU A 19 3.11 7.61 -4.02
C LEU A 19 1.97 8.01 -3.08
N SER A 20 0.96 7.18 -2.96
CA SER A 20 -0.20 7.45 -2.09
C SER A 20 0.15 7.30 -0.61
N ALA A 21 0.86 6.24 -0.23
CA ALA A 21 1.26 5.99 1.15
C ALA A 21 2.12 7.14 1.71
N MET A 22 3.02 7.72 0.90
CA MET A 22 3.87 8.83 1.30
C MET A 22 3.13 10.16 1.49
N ARG A 23 1.85 10.28 1.08
CA ARG A 23 1.12 11.57 1.05
C ARG A 23 -0.21 11.56 1.78
N ILE A 24 -0.89 10.41 1.83
CA ILE A 24 -2.27 10.32 2.33
C ILE A 24 -2.39 10.80 3.78
N GLY A 25 -1.38 10.59 4.62
CA GLY A 25 -1.36 11.09 6.00
C GLY A 25 -1.54 12.61 6.06
N ASP A 26 -0.65 13.34 5.40
CA ASP A 26 -0.64 14.81 5.40
C ASP A 26 -1.87 15.39 4.70
N ILE A 27 -2.29 14.80 3.58
CA ILE A 27 -3.48 15.22 2.83
C ILE A 27 -4.75 15.03 3.68
N ALA A 28 -4.88 13.89 4.36
CA ALA A 28 -6.02 13.60 5.21
C ALA A 28 -6.06 14.51 6.44
N GLU A 29 -4.90 14.77 7.07
CA GLU A 29 -4.79 15.68 8.22
C GLU A 29 -5.24 17.10 7.83
N GLN A 30 -4.75 17.64 6.71
CA GLN A 30 -5.17 18.95 6.18
C GLN A 30 -6.68 18.98 5.85
N ALA A 31 -7.25 17.83 5.50
CA ALA A 31 -8.66 17.68 5.21
C ALA A 31 -9.55 17.42 6.44
N GLY A 32 -8.96 17.22 7.63
CA GLY A 32 -9.69 16.83 8.86
C GLY A 32 -10.24 15.40 8.82
N LEU A 33 -9.60 14.51 8.04
CA LEU A 33 -9.99 13.12 7.83
C LEU A 33 -9.10 12.16 8.63
N VAL A 34 -9.67 11.05 9.07
CA VAL A 34 -8.92 9.91 9.63
C VAL A 34 -8.63 8.88 8.53
N VAL A 35 -7.38 8.44 8.42
CA VAL A 35 -6.99 7.37 7.49
C VAL A 35 -7.00 6.03 8.21
N ARG A 36 -7.78 5.08 7.69
CA ARG A 36 -7.74 3.68 8.13
C ARG A 36 -6.89 2.89 7.14
N TRP A 37 -5.74 2.39 7.60
CA TRP A 37 -4.78 1.65 6.78
C TRP A 37 -5.21 0.18 6.70
N ARG A 38 -5.62 -0.25 5.50
CA ARG A 38 -6.23 -1.57 5.23
C ARG A 38 -5.34 -2.38 4.27
N PRO A 39 -4.37 -3.16 4.79
CA PRO A 39 -3.64 -4.11 3.94
C PRO A 39 -4.58 -5.20 3.43
N PHE A 40 -4.49 -5.56 2.15
CA PHE A 40 -5.29 -6.66 1.59
C PHE A 40 -4.52 -7.48 0.56
N HIS A 41 -4.89 -8.75 0.42
CA HIS A 41 -4.19 -9.66 -0.48
C HIS A 41 -4.62 -9.45 -1.94
N LEU A 42 -3.81 -8.71 -2.68
CA LEU A 42 -4.10 -8.33 -4.07
C LEU A 42 -3.88 -9.48 -5.07
N ASN A 43 -2.94 -10.40 -4.81
CA ASN A 43 -2.54 -11.41 -5.80
C ASN A 43 -3.70 -12.30 -6.27
N THR A 44 -4.59 -12.68 -5.36
CA THR A 44 -5.79 -13.45 -5.68
C THR A 44 -6.68 -12.71 -6.69
N LEU A 45 -6.91 -11.42 -6.46
CA LEU A 45 -7.72 -10.58 -7.34
C LEU A 45 -7.05 -10.34 -8.70
N LEU A 46 -5.73 -10.19 -8.74
CA LEU A 46 -5.01 -10.06 -10.03
C LEU A 46 -5.10 -11.35 -10.85
N GLN A 47 -4.97 -12.52 -10.21
CA GLN A 47 -5.11 -13.82 -10.88
C GLN A 47 -6.51 -14.02 -11.43
N GLU A 48 -7.55 -13.70 -10.65
CA GLU A 48 -8.96 -13.75 -11.08
C GLU A 48 -9.22 -12.87 -12.32
N ASN A 49 -8.56 -11.71 -12.40
CA ASN A 49 -8.69 -10.77 -13.51
C ASN A 49 -7.68 -10.97 -14.65
N GLY A 50 -6.87 -12.04 -14.62
CA GLY A 50 -5.85 -12.32 -15.63
C GLY A 50 -4.72 -11.29 -15.71
N VAL A 51 -4.53 -10.49 -14.66
CA VAL A 51 -3.48 -9.46 -14.57
C VAL A 51 -2.23 -10.06 -13.92
N LYS A 52 -1.07 -9.82 -14.53
CA LYS A 52 0.22 -10.20 -13.96
C LYS A 52 0.99 -8.94 -13.53
N PRO A 53 1.84 -9.03 -12.49
CA PRO A 53 2.83 -7.99 -12.18
C PRO A 53 3.63 -7.61 -13.42
N PHE A 54 4.13 -6.37 -13.47
CA PHE A 54 4.79 -5.84 -14.66
C PHE A 54 6.10 -6.61 -14.94
N PRO A 55 6.19 -7.39 -16.03
CA PRO A 55 7.38 -8.20 -16.29
C PRO A 55 8.60 -7.31 -16.59
N PRO A 56 9.81 -7.62 -16.07
CA PRO A 56 11.03 -6.89 -16.41
C PRO A 56 11.27 -6.83 -17.93
N GLY A 57 11.93 -5.76 -18.38
CA GLY A 57 12.34 -5.60 -19.79
C GLY A 57 11.22 -5.33 -20.79
N ARG A 58 9.98 -5.05 -20.34
CA ARG A 58 8.86 -4.65 -21.22
C ARG A 58 8.64 -3.14 -21.19
N ALA A 59 8.17 -2.59 -22.32
CA ALA A 59 7.86 -1.16 -22.47
C ALA A 59 6.91 -0.63 -21.38
N LYS A 60 5.90 -1.43 -20.99
CA LYS A 60 4.96 -1.07 -19.92
C LYS A 60 5.66 -0.87 -18.56
N THR A 61 6.66 -1.69 -18.25
CA THR A 61 7.45 -1.60 -17.01
C THR A 61 8.38 -0.39 -17.04
N THR A 62 9.03 -0.12 -18.18
CA THR A 62 9.83 1.10 -18.39
C THR A 62 8.97 2.34 -18.22
N TYR A 63 7.76 2.35 -18.79
CA TYR A 63 6.81 3.44 -18.61
C TYR A 63 6.40 3.62 -17.14
N MET A 64 6.03 2.54 -16.46
CA MET A 64 5.63 2.56 -15.05
C MET A 64 6.70 3.23 -14.19
N TRP A 65 7.97 2.85 -14.32
CA TRP A 65 9.05 3.46 -13.54
C TRP A 65 9.24 4.94 -13.84
N ARG A 66 9.23 5.32 -15.13
CA ARG A 66 9.37 6.72 -15.51
C ARG A 66 8.16 7.56 -15.08
N ASP A 67 6.97 6.97 -15.04
CA ASP A 67 5.77 7.64 -14.57
C ASP A 67 5.78 7.85 -13.05
N LEU A 68 6.14 6.83 -12.28
CA LEU A 68 6.34 6.94 -10.83
C LEU A 68 7.35 8.04 -10.49
N GLU A 69 8.46 8.13 -11.23
CA GLU A 69 9.46 9.19 -11.05
C GLU A 69 8.88 10.59 -11.27
N ARG A 70 8.16 10.81 -12.39
CA ARG A 70 7.51 12.10 -12.68
C ARG A 70 6.50 12.48 -11.61
N ARG A 71 5.68 11.54 -11.16
CA ARG A 71 4.65 11.78 -10.13
C ARG A 71 5.29 12.02 -8.76
N ALA A 72 6.33 11.27 -8.41
CA ALA A 72 7.10 11.52 -7.19
C ALA A 72 7.67 12.94 -7.19
N GLN A 73 8.25 13.40 -8.30
CA GLN A 73 8.71 14.78 -8.46
C GLN A 73 7.58 15.80 -8.30
N MET A 74 6.42 15.57 -8.96
CA MET A 74 5.24 16.43 -8.86
C MET A 74 4.77 16.61 -7.41
N HIS A 75 4.89 15.57 -6.60
CA HIS A 75 4.46 15.57 -5.20
C HIS A 75 5.59 15.85 -4.18
N GLY A 76 6.81 16.11 -4.61
CA GLY A 76 7.96 16.30 -3.71
C GLY A 76 8.37 15.04 -2.93
N ILE A 77 8.00 13.85 -3.39
CA ILE A 77 8.40 12.58 -2.79
C ILE A 77 9.79 12.19 -3.31
N GLY A 78 10.71 11.82 -2.41
CA GLY A 78 12.01 11.25 -2.82
C GLY A 78 11.85 9.98 -3.66
N PHE A 79 12.56 9.86 -4.77
CA PHE A 79 12.48 8.72 -5.68
C PHE A 79 13.89 8.19 -6.02
N PRO A 80 14.12 6.88 -6.11
CA PRO A 80 15.44 6.35 -6.44
C PRO A 80 15.86 6.69 -7.86
N LYS A 81 17.17 6.84 -8.09
CA LYS A 81 17.74 7.09 -9.42
C LYS A 81 17.58 5.90 -10.37
N GLU A 82 17.58 4.69 -9.82
CA GLU A 82 17.42 3.45 -10.56
C GLU A 82 16.22 2.67 -10.01
N PRO A 83 15.48 1.91 -10.84
CA PRO A 83 14.39 1.09 -10.35
C PRO A 83 14.83 0.13 -9.23
N PRO A 84 14.15 0.09 -8.08
CA PRO A 84 14.45 -0.88 -7.02
C PRO A 84 14.03 -2.30 -7.46
N PRO A 85 14.48 -3.35 -6.74
CA PRO A 85 14.11 -4.73 -7.07
C PRO A 85 12.59 -4.91 -7.21
N TYR A 86 12.15 -5.48 -8.35
CA TYR A 86 10.74 -5.70 -8.66
C TYR A 86 10.56 -6.83 -9.70
N PRO A 87 9.56 -7.71 -9.57
CA PRO A 87 8.64 -7.85 -8.42
C PRO A 87 9.36 -8.14 -7.10
N CYS A 88 8.75 -7.77 -5.97
CA CYS A 88 9.31 -7.98 -4.63
C CYS A 88 8.32 -8.77 -3.75
N ASP A 89 8.83 -9.31 -2.63
CA ASP A 89 8.04 -10.09 -1.65
C ASP A 89 7.36 -11.34 -2.27
N PRO A 90 8.13 -12.26 -2.90
CA PRO A 90 7.56 -13.43 -3.57
C PRO A 90 6.77 -14.35 -2.63
N ASP A 91 7.19 -14.42 -1.36
CA ASP A 91 6.56 -15.24 -0.32
C ASP A 91 5.51 -14.49 0.51
N ILE A 92 5.13 -13.27 0.07
CA ILE A 92 4.15 -12.38 0.70
C ILE A 92 4.42 -12.11 2.20
N LEU A 93 5.66 -12.27 2.67
CA LEU A 93 6.02 -12.13 4.08
C LEU A 93 5.81 -10.69 4.55
N ASN A 94 6.25 -9.70 3.78
CA ASN A 94 6.06 -8.28 4.13
C ASN A 94 4.56 -7.92 4.12
N PHE A 95 3.77 -8.51 3.23
CA PHE A 95 2.31 -8.39 3.31
C PHE A 95 1.72 -9.04 4.58
N ARG A 96 2.16 -10.24 4.96
CA ARG A 96 1.67 -10.92 6.18
C ARG A 96 2.07 -10.14 7.44
N VAL A 97 3.26 -9.53 7.47
CA VAL A 97 3.65 -8.59 8.53
C VAL A 97 2.76 -7.34 8.53
N ALA A 98 2.28 -6.85 7.38
CA ALA A 98 1.31 -5.76 7.32
C ALA A 98 -0.02 -6.12 8.00
N LEU A 99 -0.47 -7.37 7.89
CA LEU A 99 -1.67 -7.85 8.62
C LEU A 99 -1.41 -7.88 10.14
N VAL A 100 -0.25 -8.36 10.59
CA VAL A 100 0.14 -8.26 12.01
C VAL A 100 0.15 -6.81 12.48
N ALA A 101 0.71 -5.90 11.67
CA ALA A 101 0.74 -4.48 11.96
C ALA A 101 -0.66 -3.86 12.05
N HIS A 102 -1.59 -4.33 11.23
CA HIS A 102 -2.98 -3.92 11.25
C HIS A 102 -3.67 -4.35 12.56
N GLU A 103 -3.53 -5.61 12.97
CA GLU A 103 -4.09 -6.09 14.24
C GLU A 103 -3.56 -5.34 15.46
N GLU A 104 -2.29 -4.97 15.42
CA GLU A 104 -1.58 -4.37 16.56
C GLU A 104 -1.51 -2.84 16.52
N GLY A 105 -2.17 -2.20 15.55
CA GLY A 105 -2.32 -0.75 15.50
C GLY A 105 -1.08 0.02 15.03
N TRP A 106 -0.17 -0.62 14.28
CA TRP A 106 1.04 0.02 13.72
C TRP A 106 1.14 -0.11 12.18
N ALA A 107 0.00 -0.27 11.49
CA ALA A 107 -0.06 -0.43 10.04
C ALA A 107 0.47 0.79 9.26
N LYS A 108 0.26 2.01 9.75
CA LYS A 108 0.78 3.24 9.13
C LYS A 108 2.31 3.22 9.14
N GLU A 109 2.90 2.98 10.30
CA GLU A 109 4.34 2.91 10.53
C GLU A 109 4.97 1.83 9.67
N HIS A 110 4.34 0.65 9.63
CA HIS A 110 4.74 -0.45 8.75
C HIS A 110 4.74 -0.02 7.29
N ALA A 111 3.62 0.48 6.77
CA ALA A 111 3.48 0.83 5.36
C ALA A 111 4.52 1.89 4.95
N LEU A 112 4.67 2.95 5.74
CA LEU A 112 5.64 4.01 5.47
C LEU A 112 7.07 3.46 5.43
N ALA A 113 7.44 2.64 6.42
CA ALA A 113 8.77 2.04 6.48
C ALA A 113 9.00 1.03 5.35
N SER A 114 8.04 0.16 5.03
CA SER A 114 8.19 -0.83 3.95
C SER A 114 8.50 -0.16 2.63
N TYR A 115 7.81 0.95 2.35
CA TYR A 115 8.00 1.75 1.15
C TYR A 115 9.32 2.53 1.14
N ASP A 116 9.73 3.11 2.27
CA ASP A 116 11.06 3.74 2.40
C ASP A 116 12.19 2.72 2.17
N TRP A 117 12.11 1.55 2.80
CA TRP A 117 13.06 0.46 2.64
C TRP A 117 13.13 -0.04 1.20
N TRP A 118 11.98 -0.22 0.55
CA TRP A 118 11.94 -0.68 -0.82
C TRP A 118 12.44 0.38 -1.81
N PHE A 119 11.83 1.57 -1.83
CA PHE A 119 12.11 2.58 -2.85
C PHE A 119 13.39 3.35 -2.57
N ARG A 120 13.63 3.81 -1.34
CA ARG A 120 14.79 4.69 -1.07
C ARG A 120 16.04 3.93 -0.70
N ARG A 121 15.90 2.74 -0.09
CA ARG A 121 17.05 1.92 0.34
C ARG A 121 17.37 0.75 -0.59
N HIS A 122 16.55 0.50 -1.62
CA HIS A 122 16.67 -0.65 -2.52
C HIS A 122 16.66 -2.00 -1.78
N ARG A 123 16.02 -2.05 -0.61
CA ARG A 123 16.01 -3.20 0.30
C ARG A 123 14.56 -3.56 0.67
N PRO A 124 13.77 -4.12 -0.25
CA PRO A 124 12.39 -4.49 0.05
C PRO A 124 12.35 -5.48 1.24
N PRO A 125 11.48 -5.26 2.26
CA PRO A 125 11.49 -6.08 3.47
C PRO A 125 11.11 -7.55 3.28
N GLY A 126 10.39 -7.87 2.22
CA GLY A 126 9.93 -9.23 1.88
C GLY A 126 11.01 -10.16 1.35
N LEU A 127 12.27 -9.75 1.40
CA LEU A 127 13.43 -10.57 1.03
C LEU A 127 14.22 -10.95 2.27
N ASP A 128 14.82 -12.13 2.23
CA ASP A 128 15.43 -12.80 3.38
C ASP A 128 16.40 -11.93 4.18
N ASP A 129 17.33 -11.24 3.50
CA ASP A 129 18.35 -10.39 4.13
C ASP A 129 17.82 -9.06 4.69
N ASN A 130 16.55 -8.74 4.44
CA ASN A 130 15.93 -7.47 4.85
C ASN A 130 14.92 -7.65 5.99
N ARG A 131 14.32 -8.82 6.16
CA ARG A 131 13.21 -9.03 7.11
C ARG A 131 13.57 -8.67 8.56
N VAL A 132 14.73 -9.11 9.04
CA VAL A 132 15.18 -8.88 10.42
C VAL A 132 15.58 -7.41 10.63
N PRO A 133 16.49 -6.83 9.82
CA PRO A 133 16.84 -5.41 9.93
C PRO A 133 15.64 -4.46 9.82
N PHE A 134 14.67 -4.79 8.96
CA PHE A 134 13.44 -4.02 8.80
C PHE A 134 12.62 -3.98 10.10
N LEU A 135 12.33 -5.15 10.69
CA LEU A 135 11.55 -5.25 11.92
C LEU A 135 12.26 -4.59 13.11
N VAL A 136 13.58 -4.76 13.21
CA VAL A 136 14.39 -4.05 14.22
C VAL A 136 14.28 -2.54 14.05
N SER A 137 14.30 -2.02 12.81
CA SER A 137 14.17 -0.58 12.55
C SER A 137 12.80 0.00 12.97
N LEU A 138 11.78 -0.86 13.09
CA LEU A 138 10.45 -0.53 13.60
C LEU A 138 10.30 -0.77 15.11
N GLY A 139 11.38 -1.18 15.80
CA GLY A 139 11.34 -1.54 17.22
C GLY A 139 10.50 -2.80 17.49
N LYS A 140 10.35 -3.68 16.51
CA LYS A 140 9.61 -4.94 16.63
C LYS A 140 10.58 -6.10 16.83
N ASP A 141 10.17 -7.06 17.67
CA ASP A 141 10.86 -8.33 17.81
C ASP A 141 10.73 -9.12 16.49
N PRO A 142 11.83 -9.40 15.78
CA PRO A 142 11.77 -10.06 14.49
C PRO A 142 11.21 -11.48 14.57
N ASP A 143 11.69 -12.27 15.52
CA ASP A 143 11.33 -13.69 15.65
C ASP A 143 9.85 -13.82 16.00
N ARG A 144 9.38 -13.03 16.98
CA ARG A 144 7.98 -13.01 17.38
C ARG A 144 7.07 -12.54 16.25
N THR A 145 7.47 -11.50 15.52
CA THR A 145 6.63 -10.91 14.46
C THR A 145 6.55 -11.84 13.24
N ILE A 146 7.67 -12.45 12.85
CA ILE A 146 7.71 -13.43 11.75
C ILE A 146 6.91 -14.67 12.13
N ALA A 147 7.09 -15.22 13.34
CA ALA A 147 6.30 -16.35 13.82
C ALA A 147 4.80 -16.04 13.80
N ARG A 148 4.38 -14.84 14.24
CA ARG A 148 2.99 -14.40 14.16
C ARG A 148 2.51 -14.28 12.71
N ALA A 149 3.31 -13.70 11.82
CA ALA A 149 3.00 -13.61 10.40
C ALA A 149 2.76 -14.99 9.77
N HIS A 150 3.41 -16.05 10.28
CA HIS A 150 3.21 -17.44 9.87
C HIS A 150 2.08 -18.20 10.59
N SER A 151 1.33 -17.54 11.48
CA SER A 151 0.28 -18.20 12.25
C SER A 151 -0.99 -18.48 11.41
N PRO A 152 -1.79 -19.51 11.80
CA PRO A 152 -3.06 -19.82 11.15
C PRO A 152 -4.07 -18.65 11.14
N ASP A 153 -4.03 -17.79 12.15
CA ASP A 153 -4.89 -16.60 12.23
C ASP A 153 -4.58 -15.60 11.10
N ILE A 154 -3.30 -15.41 10.80
CA ILE A 154 -2.89 -14.55 9.68
C ILE A 154 -3.25 -15.20 8.34
N ASP A 155 -3.17 -16.52 8.20
CA ASP A 155 -3.67 -17.20 7.00
C ASP A 155 -5.17 -16.98 6.77
N ALA A 156 -5.96 -16.99 7.85
CA ALA A 156 -7.38 -16.66 7.77
C ALA A 156 -7.59 -15.20 7.33
N GLN A 157 -6.78 -14.27 7.83
CA GLN A 157 -6.86 -12.86 7.44
C GLN A 157 -6.39 -12.59 6.01
N VAL A 158 -5.40 -13.32 5.49
CA VAL A 158 -5.02 -13.24 4.08
C VAL A 158 -6.26 -13.52 3.20
N ARG A 159 -7.00 -14.60 3.49
CA ARG A 159 -8.24 -14.94 2.77
C ARG A 159 -9.34 -13.90 2.99
N ALA A 160 -9.62 -13.56 4.25
CA ALA A 160 -10.69 -12.63 4.60
C ALA A 160 -10.48 -11.24 3.98
N SER A 161 -9.23 -10.74 3.94
CA SER A 161 -8.93 -9.44 3.32
C SER A 161 -9.16 -9.44 1.81
N ALA A 162 -8.91 -10.56 1.12
CA ALA A 162 -9.22 -10.71 -0.30
C ALA A 162 -10.74 -10.79 -0.53
N ASP A 163 -11.46 -11.49 0.33
CA ASP A 163 -12.93 -11.62 0.24
C ASP A 163 -13.62 -10.28 0.48
N GLU A 164 -13.20 -9.53 1.51
CA GLU A 164 -13.70 -8.19 1.77
C GLU A 164 -13.42 -7.25 0.60
N ALA A 165 -12.18 -7.27 0.08
CA ALA A 165 -11.81 -6.49 -1.10
C ALA A 165 -12.68 -6.84 -2.32
N ARG A 166 -13.02 -8.12 -2.52
CA ARG A 166 -13.92 -8.56 -3.60
C ARG A 166 -15.34 -8.05 -3.40
N THR A 167 -15.88 -8.12 -2.18
CA THR A 167 -17.21 -7.60 -1.85
C THR A 167 -17.30 -6.09 -2.09
N LEU A 168 -16.23 -5.35 -1.81
CA LEU A 168 -16.13 -3.92 -2.10
C LEU A 168 -15.84 -3.60 -3.58
N GLY A 169 -15.58 -4.61 -4.42
CA GLY A 169 -15.27 -4.41 -5.84
C GLY A 169 -13.87 -3.88 -6.11
N LEU A 170 -12.89 -4.15 -5.24
CA LEU A 170 -11.49 -3.76 -5.42
C LEU A 170 -10.76 -4.75 -6.34
N PHE A 171 -9.90 -4.24 -7.23
CA PHE A 171 -9.25 -5.06 -8.28
C PHE A 171 -7.76 -4.73 -8.53
N GLY A 172 -7.17 -3.89 -7.68
CA GLY A 172 -5.86 -3.25 -7.89
C GLY A 172 -5.40 -2.56 -6.61
N SER A 173 -4.23 -1.93 -6.60
CA SER A 173 -3.75 -1.16 -5.44
C SER A 173 -2.98 0.08 -5.92
N PRO A 174 -3.19 1.25 -5.30
CA PRO A 174 -4.04 1.50 -4.12
C PRO A 174 -5.51 1.70 -4.47
N HIS A 175 -6.38 1.52 -3.47
CA HIS A 175 -7.77 1.97 -3.49
C HIS A 175 -8.06 2.87 -2.29
N PHE A 176 -9.02 3.78 -2.46
CA PHE A 176 -9.58 4.59 -1.40
C PHE A 176 -11.09 4.37 -1.35
N VAL A 177 -11.62 4.06 -0.17
CA VAL A 177 -13.06 3.86 0.03
C VAL A 177 -13.59 4.88 1.03
N VAL A 178 -14.65 5.58 0.64
CA VAL A 178 -15.29 6.64 1.43
C VAL A 178 -16.80 6.49 1.31
N ASP A 179 -17.50 6.25 2.41
CA ASP A 179 -18.96 6.11 2.46
C ASP A 179 -19.52 5.10 1.41
N GLY A 180 -18.76 4.04 1.12
CA GLY A 180 -19.11 3.01 0.14
C GLY A 180 -18.64 3.29 -1.30
N GLU A 181 -18.18 4.50 -1.59
CA GLU A 181 -17.64 4.87 -2.91
C GLU A 181 -16.17 4.50 -3.05
N VAL A 182 -15.81 3.98 -4.23
CA VAL A 182 -14.51 3.37 -4.50
C VAL A 182 -13.72 4.20 -5.51
N PHE A 183 -12.50 4.58 -5.14
CA PHE A 183 -11.56 5.32 -5.96
C PHE A 183 -10.28 4.51 -6.15
N TRP A 184 -9.88 4.27 -7.40
CA TRP A 184 -8.74 3.41 -7.73
C TRP A 184 -7.58 4.19 -8.34
N GLY A 185 -6.38 3.98 -7.81
CA GLY A 185 -5.14 4.53 -8.35
C GLY A 185 -4.66 5.76 -7.59
N ASP A 186 -3.34 5.98 -7.63
CA ASP A 186 -2.69 7.12 -6.96
C ASP A 186 -3.22 8.49 -7.43
N ASP A 187 -3.67 8.56 -8.68
CA ASP A 187 -4.26 9.74 -9.31
C ASP A 187 -5.70 10.03 -8.86
N ARG A 188 -6.26 9.21 -7.97
CA ARG A 188 -7.60 9.37 -7.40
C ARG A 188 -7.61 9.67 -5.90
N LEU A 189 -6.44 9.84 -5.27
CA LEU A 189 -6.36 10.18 -3.85
C LEU A 189 -7.08 11.50 -3.55
N GLU A 190 -6.79 12.55 -4.31
CA GLU A 190 -7.40 13.86 -4.13
C GLU A 190 -8.91 13.84 -4.46
N ASP A 191 -9.31 13.06 -5.48
CA ASP A 191 -10.72 12.85 -5.81
C ASP A 191 -11.46 12.23 -4.60
N ALA A 192 -10.90 11.19 -3.97
CA ALA A 192 -11.48 10.54 -2.78
C ALA A 192 -11.56 11.49 -1.57
N VAL A 193 -10.55 12.33 -1.36
CA VAL A 193 -10.53 13.33 -0.28
C VAL A 193 -11.59 14.40 -0.52
N SER A 194 -11.74 14.89 -1.76
CA SER A 194 -12.81 15.83 -2.12
C SER A 194 -14.20 15.21 -1.90
N TRP A 195 -14.37 13.94 -2.25
CA TRP A 195 -15.60 13.21 -2.02
C TRP A 195 -15.93 13.12 -0.53
N ALA A 196 -14.96 12.73 0.29
CA ALA A 196 -15.14 12.67 1.74
C ALA A 196 -15.60 14.01 2.32
N LYS A 197 -15.05 15.12 1.85
CA LYS A 197 -15.43 16.45 2.34
C LYS A 197 -16.78 16.91 1.81
N LEU A 198 -17.01 16.77 0.51
CA LEU A 198 -18.04 17.51 -0.23
C LEU A 198 -19.18 16.63 -0.76
N GLY A 199 -19.04 15.31 -0.77
CA GLY A 199 -19.96 14.38 -1.42
C GLY A 199 -19.92 14.44 -2.96
N ARG A 200 -18.85 15.02 -3.53
CA ARG A 200 -18.60 15.11 -4.98
C ARG A 200 -17.10 15.23 -5.26
N VAL A 201 -16.68 14.85 -6.46
CA VAL A 201 -15.31 15.09 -6.93
C VAL A 201 -15.13 16.54 -7.33
N GLU A 202 -14.14 17.20 -6.76
CA GLU A 202 -13.80 18.59 -7.08
C GLU A 202 -12.29 18.75 -7.16
N ARG A 203 -11.78 19.18 -8.31
CA ARG A 203 -10.35 19.47 -8.50
C ARG A 203 -10.10 20.94 -8.23
N THR A 204 -9.31 21.24 -7.21
CA THR A 204 -8.78 22.59 -7.00
C THR A 204 -7.74 22.86 -8.09
N ASN A 205 -7.98 23.90 -8.89
CA ASN A 205 -7.04 24.40 -9.90
C ASN A 205 -5.72 24.87 -9.27
#